data_AF-A0A5D3E4E1-F1
#
_entry.id   AF-A0A5D3E4E1-F1
#
_cell.length_a   1.000
_cell.length_b   1.000
_cell.length_c   1.000
_cell.angle_alpha   90.00
_cell.angle_beta   90.00
_cell.angle_gamma   90.00
#
_symmetry.space_group_name_H-M   'P 1'
#
loop_
_entity.id
_entity.type
_entity.pdbx_description
1 polymer ?
#
loop_
_entity_poly.entity_id
_entity_poly.type
_entity_poly.pdbx_seq_one_letter_code
_entity_poly.pdbx_strand_id
1 'polypeptide(L)'
;MSIMDLILKAGLEKTISNVSPFYPQLIREFIVNLPDEFNNPSSVDYQIVHIRGFKFVISPAVINGFLGNIVDIDYSPSCPTTEVLATILSGGTLFTWPVNGIPAAALSVKYAILHKIGIANWFPSSHVSSVSTALSTFLYQICNDEKVDTGAFIYNQLLRHVGSFGVKVPIALLRLFSSLLLHLNGAVLTATDASRP
;
A
#
# COMPACT_ATOMS: atom_id res chain seq x y z
N MET A 1 -8.24 -17.70 14.01
CA MET A 1 -8.28 -16.33 13.44
C MET A 1 -8.31 -16.47 11.93
N SER A 2 -9.32 -15.90 11.28
CA SER A 2 -9.47 -15.93 9.82
C SER A 2 -8.47 -14.96 9.15
N ILE A 3 -8.24 -15.11 7.84
CA ILE A 3 -7.44 -14.13 7.08
C ILE A 3 -8.08 -12.74 7.16
N MET A 4 -9.42 -12.67 7.14
CA MET A 4 -10.13 -11.40 7.27
C MET A 4 -9.86 -10.74 8.62
N ASP A 5 -9.89 -11.50 9.73
CA ASP A 5 -9.60 -10.98 11.06
C ASP A 5 -8.20 -10.35 11.14
N LEU A 6 -7.20 -10.98 10.50
CA LEU A 6 -5.83 -10.45 10.43
C LEU A 6 -5.78 -9.13 9.63
N ILE A 7 -6.52 -9.05 8.52
CA ILE A 7 -6.59 -7.84 7.70
C ILE A 7 -7.31 -6.70 8.44
N LEU A 8 -8.39 -7.02 9.16
CA LEU A 8 -9.12 -6.07 10.01
C LEU A 8 -8.19 -5.50 11.08
N LYS A 9 -7.47 -6.36 11.79
CA LYS A 9 -6.53 -5.95 12.84
C LYS A 9 -5.34 -5.14 12.31
N ALA A 10 -4.86 -5.46 11.12
CA ALA A 10 -3.82 -4.69 10.43
C ALA A 10 -4.33 -3.34 9.88
N GLY A 11 -5.63 -3.03 10.03
CA GLY A 11 -6.18 -1.76 9.55
C GLY A 11 -6.28 -1.66 8.03
N LEU A 12 -6.29 -2.81 7.36
CA LEU A 12 -6.30 -2.94 5.91
C LEU A 12 -7.70 -3.19 5.36
N GLU A 13 -8.73 -3.22 6.20
CA GLU A 13 -10.11 -3.45 5.79
C GLU A 13 -10.52 -2.55 4.63
N LYS A 14 -10.38 -1.22 4.79
CA LYS A 14 -10.77 -0.22 3.78
C LYS A 14 -9.99 -0.31 2.46
N THR A 15 -8.91 -1.11 2.42
CA THR A 15 -8.16 -1.37 1.19
C THR A 15 -8.74 -2.51 0.36
N ILE A 16 -9.57 -3.39 0.98
CA ILE A 16 -10.15 -4.57 0.35
C ILE A 16 -11.69 -4.59 0.37
N SER A 17 -12.31 -3.84 1.30
CA SER A 17 -13.75 -3.62 1.41
C SER A 17 -14.03 -2.11 1.35
N ASN A 18 -15.28 -1.72 1.05
CA ASN A 18 -15.68 -0.34 0.74
C ASN A 18 -15.09 0.20 -0.57
N VAL A 19 -15.53 -0.39 -1.68
CA VAL A 19 -15.27 0.13 -3.02
C VAL A 19 -16.05 1.45 -3.20
N SER A 20 -15.50 2.57 -2.72
CA SER A 20 -15.99 3.88 -3.14
C SER A 20 -15.92 4.00 -4.66
N PRO A 21 -16.74 4.87 -5.28
CA PRO A 21 -16.63 5.13 -6.70
C PRO A 21 -15.19 5.49 -7.06
N PHE A 22 -14.66 4.81 -8.06
CA PHE A 22 -13.33 5.09 -8.58
C PHE A 22 -13.46 6.18 -9.64
N TYR A 23 -12.75 7.30 -9.47
CA TYR A 23 -12.77 8.42 -10.42
C TYR A 23 -11.45 8.43 -11.21
N PRO A 24 -11.41 7.85 -12.43
CA PRO A 24 -10.15 7.66 -13.15
C PRO A 24 -9.47 8.97 -13.54
N GLN A 25 -10.26 10.02 -13.82
CA GLN A 25 -9.73 11.34 -14.19
C GLN A 25 -9.02 12.00 -13.01
N LEU A 26 -9.70 12.07 -11.85
CA LEU A 26 -9.12 12.56 -10.60
C LEU A 26 -7.82 11.83 -10.24
N ILE A 27 -7.81 10.50 -10.37
CA ILE A 27 -6.62 9.70 -10.06
C ILE A 27 -5.49 9.93 -11.06
N ARG A 28 -5.76 10.07 -12.36
CA ARG A 28 -4.72 10.41 -13.33
C ARG A 28 -4.11 11.77 -13.02
N GLU A 29 -4.92 12.76 -12.66
CA GLU A 29 -4.45 14.09 -12.27
C GLU A 29 -3.60 14.03 -11.00
N PHE A 30 -4.04 13.30 -9.97
CA PHE A 30 -3.27 13.04 -8.76
C PHE A 30 -1.87 12.49 -9.07
N ILE A 31 -1.79 11.47 -9.93
CA ILE A 31 -0.53 10.81 -10.28
C ILE A 31 0.42 11.76 -11.02
N VAL A 32 -0.11 12.48 -12.03
CA VAL A 32 0.70 13.39 -12.86
C VAL A 32 1.18 14.61 -12.08
N ASN A 33 0.44 15.02 -11.05
CA ASN A 33 0.78 16.20 -10.24
C ASN A 33 1.62 15.86 -9.00
N LEU A 34 2.11 14.63 -8.85
CA LEU A 34 3.08 14.31 -7.80
C LEU A 34 4.43 15.00 -8.12
N PRO A 35 4.93 15.88 -7.25
CA PRO A 35 6.18 16.58 -7.52
C PRO A 35 7.40 15.67 -7.34
N ASP A 36 8.48 15.89 -8.10
CA ASP A 36 9.73 15.13 -7.96
C ASP A 36 10.33 15.26 -6.54
N GLU A 37 10.15 16.44 -5.94
CA GLU A 37 10.59 16.75 -4.57
C GLU A 37 9.55 16.43 -3.50
N PHE A 38 8.56 15.57 -3.78
CA PHE A 38 7.44 15.28 -2.87
C PHE A 38 7.87 14.82 -1.47
N ASN A 39 9.03 14.17 -1.35
CA ASN A 39 9.60 13.73 -0.07
C ASN A 39 10.78 14.59 0.43
N ASN A 40 10.98 15.79 -0.11
CA ASN A 40 12.00 16.73 0.35
C ASN A 40 11.44 17.63 1.45
N PRO A 41 11.86 17.51 2.73
CA PRO A 41 11.35 18.34 3.82
C PRO A 41 11.65 19.84 3.66
N SER A 42 12.60 20.20 2.80
CA SER A 42 12.92 21.60 2.50
C SER A 42 12.05 22.19 1.39
N SER A 43 11.25 21.37 0.71
CA SER A 43 10.34 21.84 -0.32
C SER A 43 9.12 22.52 0.29
N VAL A 44 8.69 23.63 -0.31
CA VAL A 44 7.44 24.32 0.06
C VAL A 44 6.20 23.44 -0.16
N ASP A 45 6.32 22.43 -1.03
CA ASP A 45 5.28 21.47 -1.36
C ASP A 45 5.59 20.08 -0.80
N TYR A 46 6.37 19.99 0.29
CA TYR A 46 6.62 18.74 1.01
C TYR A 46 5.30 18.03 1.34
N GLN A 47 5.14 16.80 0.86
CA GLN A 47 3.92 15.98 1.02
C GLN A 47 2.64 16.60 0.42
N ILE A 48 2.73 17.64 -0.39
CA ILE A 48 1.56 18.32 -0.98
C ILE A 48 1.38 17.92 -2.44
N VAL A 49 0.14 17.60 -2.82
CA VAL A 49 -0.28 17.41 -4.20
C VAL A 49 -1.32 18.46 -4.58
N HIS A 50 -1.12 19.09 -5.73
CA HIS A 50 -2.05 20.09 -6.27
C HIS A 50 -2.99 19.45 -7.27
N ILE A 51 -4.31 19.59 -7.07
CA ILE A 51 -5.33 19.03 -7.96
C ILE A 51 -6.44 20.07 -8.08
N ARG A 52 -6.73 20.53 -9.30
CA ARG A 52 -7.84 21.47 -9.59
C ARG A 52 -7.85 22.73 -8.72
N GLY A 53 -6.67 23.26 -8.40
CA GLY A 53 -6.50 24.43 -7.53
C GLY A 53 -6.63 24.16 -6.04
N PHE A 54 -6.86 22.91 -5.62
CA PHE A 54 -6.81 22.47 -4.23
C PHE A 54 -5.45 21.89 -3.86
N LYS A 55 -5.07 22.03 -2.59
CA LYS A 55 -3.87 21.43 -2.00
C LYS A 55 -4.27 20.24 -1.13
N PHE A 56 -3.65 19.09 -1.38
CA PHE A 56 -3.85 17.88 -0.59
C PHE A 56 -2.55 17.50 0.11
N VAL A 57 -2.58 17.47 1.44
CA VAL A 57 -1.47 16.92 2.23
C VAL A 57 -1.63 15.40 2.27
N ILE A 58 -0.66 14.69 1.69
CA ILE A 58 -0.62 13.23 1.64
C ILE A 58 0.59 12.78 2.46
N SER A 59 0.34 12.42 3.72
CA SER A 59 1.37 11.98 4.67
C SER A 59 0.97 10.64 5.29
N PRO A 60 1.92 9.88 5.87
CA PRO A 60 1.60 8.67 6.63
C PRO A 60 0.53 8.90 7.69
N ALA A 61 0.59 10.02 8.41
CA ALA A 61 -0.38 10.37 9.45
C ALA A 61 -1.79 10.60 8.88
N VAL A 62 -1.90 11.32 7.76
CA VAL A 62 -3.19 11.54 7.08
C VAL A 62 -3.78 10.23 6.58
N ILE A 63 -2.96 9.35 6.00
CA ILE A 63 -3.41 8.04 5.52
C ILE A 63 -3.86 7.16 6.70
N ASN A 64 -3.10 7.12 7.79
CA ASN A 64 -3.47 6.38 8.99
C ASN A 64 -4.77 6.90 9.61
N GLY A 65 -4.93 8.22 9.72
CA GLY A 65 -6.17 8.84 10.18
C GLY A 65 -7.37 8.44 9.33
N PHE A 66 -7.21 8.41 7.99
CA PHE A 66 -8.26 7.95 7.09
C PHE A 66 -8.56 6.44 7.25
N LEU A 67 -7.54 5.61 7.44
CA LEU A 67 -7.72 4.18 7.68
C LEU A 67 -8.31 3.85 9.05
N GLY A 68 -8.17 4.76 10.02
CA GLY A 68 -8.53 4.51 11.42
C GLY A 68 -7.43 3.77 12.19
N ASN A 69 -6.19 3.84 11.72
CA ASN A 69 -5.06 3.14 12.32
C ASN A 69 -4.42 3.97 13.42
N ILE A 70 -4.32 3.37 14.62
CA ILE A 70 -3.64 3.96 15.76
C ILE A 70 -2.18 3.50 15.73
N VAL A 71 -1.29 4.38 15.28
CA VAL A 71 0.15 4.16 15.33
C VAL A 71 0.67 4.70 16.65
N ASP A 72 1.31 3.84 17.43
CA ASP A 72 1.96 4.21 18.69
C ASP A 72 3.32 4.85 18.38
N ILE A 73 3.71 5.89 19.13
CA ILE A 73 4.94 6.65 18.86
C ILE A 73 6.19 5.78 19.04
N ASP A 74 6.12 4.77 19.91
CA ASP A 74 7.21 3.84 20.21
C ASP A 74 7.15 2.53 19.40
N TYR A 75 6.33 2.47 18.35
CA TYR A 75 6.20 1.26 17.55
C TYR A 75 7.42 1.03 16.65
N SER A 76 8.13 -0.08 16.87
CA SER A 76 9.16 -0.59 15.97
C SER A 76 8.67 -1.87 15.29
N PRO A 77 8.47 -1.89 13.96
CA PRO A 77 8.08 -3.10 13.26
C PRO A 77 9.14 -4.19 13.34
N SER A 78 8.71 -5.45 13.33
CA SER A 78 9.66 -6.54 13.16
C SER A 78 10.34 -6.44 11.79
N CYS A 79 11.64 -6.73 11.79
CA CYS A 79 12.44 -6.87 10.58
C CYS A 79 13.09 -8.27 10.61
N PRO A 80 12.31 -9.33 10.35
CA PRO A 80 12.84 -10.68 10.30
C PRO A 80 13.89 -10.81 9.19
N THR A 81 14.90 -11.64 9.39
CA THR A 81 15.89 -11.92 8.35
C THR A 81 15.25 -12.67 7.19
N THR A 82 15.91 -12.67 6.04
CA THR A 82 15.46 -13.37 4.84
C THR A 82 15.33 -14.88 5.05
N GLU A 83 16.16 -15.48 5.90
CA GLU A 83 16.13 -16.91 6.24
C GLU A 83 14.90 -17.23 7.12
N VAL A 84 14.61 -16.36 8.09
CA VAL A 84 13.40 -16.46 8.92
C VAL A 84 12.16 -16.33 8.06
N LEU A 85 12.12 -15.36 7.14
CA LEU A 85 11.02 -15.18 6.19
C LEU A 85 10.84 -16.41 5.30
N ALA A 86 11.92 -16.95 4.71
CA ALA A 86 11.87 -18.15 3.88
C ALA A 86 11.23 -19.32 4.65
N THR A 87 11.71 -19.57 5.86
CA THR A 87 11.25 -20.66 6.72
C THR A 87 9.78 -20.51 7.10
N ILE A 88 9.38 -19.32 7.57
CA ILE A 88 8.05 -19.11 8.10
C ILE A 88 7.00 -19.05 6.99
N LEU A 89 7.27 -18.32 5.90
CA LEU A 89 6.30 -18.16 4.81
C LEU A 89 6.07 -19.47 4.08
N SER A 90 7.11 -20.29 3.94
CA SER A 90 7.03 -21.56 3.22
C SER A 90 6.51 -22.74 4.08
N GLY A 91 6.27 -22.51 5.37
CA GLY A 91 5.85 -23.56 6.30
C GLY A 91 6.96 -24.57 6.61
N GLY A 92 8.22 -24.14 6.61
CA GLY A 92 9.40 -24.96 6.94
C GLY A 92 10.01 -25.71 5.76
N THR A 93 9.55 -25.46 4.53
CA THR A 93 10.06 -26.13 3.32
C THR A 93 11.31 -25.49 2.72
N LEU A 94 11.57 -24.22 3.04
CA LEU A 94 12.73 -23.45 2.57
C LEU A 94 13.44 -22.89 3.80
N PHE A 95 14.77 -22.95 3.82
CA PHE A 95 15.58 -22.40 4.92
C PHE A 95 16.49 -21.25 4.48
N THR A 96 16.62 -21.06 3.17
CA THR A 96 17.46 -20.03 2.55
C THR A 96 16.64 -19.20 1.57
N TRP A 97 16.95 -17.92 1.46
CA TRP A 97 16.27 -17.04 0.52
C TRP A 97 16.66 -17.34 -0.93
N PRO A 98 15.70 -17.66 -1.82
CA PRO A 98 16.02 -17.91 -3.22
C PRO A 98 16.43 -16.63 -3.94
N VAL A 99 17.33 -16.76 -4.92
CA VAL A 99 17.89 -15.63 -5.69
C VAL A 99 16.80 -14.71 -6.27
N ASN A 100 15.69 -15.29 -6.73
CA ASN A 100 14.60 -14.56 -7.38
C ASN A 100 13.40 -14.28 -6.44
N GLY A 101 13.59 -14.41 -5.13
CA GLY A 101 12.51 -14.36 -4.13
C GLY A 101 11.82 -15.71 -3.94
N ILE A 102 10.98 -15.80 -2.90
CA ILE A 102 10.29 -17.05 -2.55
C ILE A 102 9.28 -17.40 -3.66
N PRO A 103 9.30 -18.62 -4.24
CA PRO A 103 8.28 -19.04 -5.19
C PRO A 103 6.89 -19.02 -4.54
N ALA A 104 5.89 -18.45 -5.22
CA ALA A 104 4.52 -18.39 -4.70
C ALA A 104 3.93 -19.79 -4.41
N ALA A 105 4.37 -20.81 -5.15
CA ALA A 105 3.99 -22.20 -4.95
C ALA A 105 4.59 -22.83 -3.67
N ALA A 106 5.66 -22.24 -3.13
CA ALA A 106 6.29 -22.71 -1.90
C ALA A 106 5.64 -22.10 -0.64
N LEU A 107 4.76 -21.10 -0.78
CA LEU A 107 4.08 -20.48 0.35
C LEU A 107 3.11 -21.46 1.01
N SER A 108 3.05 -21.45 2.33
CA SER A 108 1.96 -22.13 3.05
C SER A 108 0.62 -21.47 2.73
N VAL A 109 -0.48 -22.21 2.90
CA VAL A 109 -1.84 -21.80 2.51
C VAL A 109 -2.21 -20.41 3.04
N LYS A 110 -1.87 -20.12 4.30
CA LYS A 110 -2.11 -18.82 4.96
C LYS A 110 -1.47 -17.67 4.17
N TYR A 111 -0.18 -17.78 3.87
CA TYR A 111 0.57 -16.75 3.15
C TYR A 111 0.23 -16.72 1.66
N ALA A 112 -0.14 -17.85 1.05
CA ALA A 112 -0.55 -17.90 -0.35
C ALA A 112 -1.84 -17.10 -0.62
N ILE A 113 -2.82 -17.18 0.30
CA ILE A 113 -4.06 -16.39 0.21
C ILE A 113 -3.76 -14.91 0.36
N LEU A 114 -3.01 -14.55 1.41
CA LEU A 114 -2.60 -13.16 1.66
C LEU A 114 -1.73 -12.58 0.55
N HIS A 115 -0.86 -13.39 -0.06
CA HIS A 115 -0.06 -13.00 -1.21
C HIS A 115 -0.95 -12.63 -2.40
N LYS A 116 -1.97 -13.45 -2.72
CA LYS A 116 -2.93 -13.13 -3.80
C LYS A 116 -3.68 -11.83 -3.55
N ILE A 117 -4.09 -11.57 -2.31
CA ILE A 117 -4.72 -10.30 -1.92
C ILE A 117 -3.72 -9.15 -2.06
N GLY A 118 -2.49 -9.35 -1.57
CA GLY A 118 -1.43 -8.37 -1.57
C GLY A 118 -1.05 -7.94 -2.98
N ILE A 119 -0.81 -8.86 -3.91
CA ILE A 119 -0.47 -8.50 -5.29
C ILE A 119 -1.63 -7.87 -6.07
N ALA A 120 -2.88 -8.10 -5.66
CA ALA A 120 -4.03 -7.48 -6.29
C ALA A 120 -4.24 -6.03 -5.81
N ASN A 121 -3.97 -5.76 -4.52
CA ASN A 121 -4.39 -4.52 -3.87
C ASN A 121 -3.22 -3.68 -3.31
N TRP A 122 -2.25 -4.30 -2.64
CA TRP A 122 -1.24 -3.62 -1.80
C TRP A 122 0.13 -3.47 -2.48
N PHE A 123 0.51 -4.44 -3.32
CA PHE A 123 1.77 -4.52 -4.05
C PHE A 123 1.53 -5.02 -5.49
N PRO A 124 0.86 -4.23 -6.34
CA PRO A 124 0.61 -4.68 -7.70
C PRO A 124 1.91 -4.98 -8.45
N SER A 125 2.05 -6.25 -8.82
CA SER A 125 3.21 -6.84 -9.48
C SER A 125 2.74 -7.69 -10.65
N SER A 126 3.41 -7.57 -11.80
CA SER A 126 3.22 -8.46 -12.94
C SER A 126 3.83 -9.85 -12.73
N HIS A 127 4.74 -9.98 -11.76
CA HIS A 127 5.43 -11.23 -11.44
C HIS A 127 4.72 -11.91 -10.26
N VAL A 128 3.74 -12.77 -10.59
CA VAL A 128 2.92 -13.51 -9.62
C VAL A 128 3.67 -14.73 -9.05
N SER A 129 4.76 -15.14 -9.71
CA SER A 129 5.49 -16.38 -9.42
C SER A 129 6.47 -16.26 -8.26
N SER A 130 6.90 -15.06 -7.87
CA SER A 130 7.82 -14.86 -6.75
C SER A 130 7.42 -13.72 -5.82
N VAL A 131 7.74 -13.87 -4.54
CA VAL A 131 7.46 -12.90 -3.49
C VAL A 131 8.72 -12.10 -3.19
N SER A 132 8.61 -10.77 -3.27
CA SER A 132 9.70 -9.86 -2.89
C SER A 132 9.89 -9.81 -1.37
N THR A 133 11.10 -9.44 -0.91
CA THR A 133 11.40 -9.30 0.53
C THR A 133 10.47 -8.32 1.24
N ALA A 134 10.13 -7.19 0.60
CA ALA A 134 9.23 -6.20 1.15
C ALA A 134 7.80 -6.76 1.34
N LEU A 135 7.27 -7.44 0.33
CA LEU A 135 5.95 -8.09 0.44
C LEU A 135 6.01 -9.23 1.47
N SER A 136 7.07 -10.03 1.50
CA SER A 136 7.24 -11.10 2.49
C SER A 136 7.23 -10.58 3.94
N THR A 137 7.94 -9.49 4.19
CA THR A 137 7.98 -8.84 5.52
C THR A 137 6.59 -8.34 5.90
N PHE A 138 5.89 -7.68 4.97
CA PHE A 138 4.53 -7.19 5.19
C PHE A 138 3.54 -8.32 5.50
N LEU A 139 3.58 -9.42 4.72
CA LEU A 139 2.73 -10.58 4.97
C LEU A 139 3.04 -11.27 6.30
N TYR A 140 4.32 -11.33 6.69
CA TYR A 140 4.76 -11.84 7.98
C TYR A 140 4.14 -11.03 9.12
N GLN A 141 4.24 -9.71 9.09
CA GLN A 141 3.72 -8.82 10.13
C GLN A 141 2.20 -9.02 10.32
N ILE A 142 1.43 -9.02 9.21
CA ILE A 142 -0.02 -9.29 9.25
C ILE A 142 -0.31 -10.66 9.88
N CYS A 143 0.44 -11.69 9.50
CA CYS A 143 0.20 -13.06 9.96
C CYS A 143 0.58 -13.35 11.41
N ASN A 144 1.43 -12.51 12.01
CA ASN A 144 1.87 -12.65 13.40
C ASN A 144 1.16 -11.64 14.33
N ASP A 145 0.08 -11.00 13.85
CA ASP A 145 -0.70 -10.02 14.62
C ASP A 145 0.14 -8.82 15.08
N GLU A 146 1.15 -8.46 14.28
CA GLU A 146 1.97 -7.28 14.54
C GLU A 146 1.26 -6.02 14.05
N LYS A 147 1.40 -4.93 14.81
CA LYS A 147 0.81 -3.63 14.46
C LYS A 147 1.44 -3.02 13.21
N VAL A 148 0.88 -3.20 12.04
CA VAL A 148 1.48 -2.59 10.83
C VAL A 148 1.15 -1.08 10.74
N ASP A 149 2.18 -0.23 10.59
CA ASP A 149 1.96 1.15 10.13
C ASP A 149 1.60 1.15 8.63
N THR A 150 0.32 0.90 8.38
CA THR A 150 -0.21 0.81 7.03
C THR A 150 -0.13 2.16 6.31
N GLY A 151 -0.27 3.29 6.99
CA GLY A 151 -0.13 4.61 6.37
C GLY A 151 1.27 4.86 5.84
N ALA A 152 2.30 4.54 6.63
CA ALA A 152 3.70 4.62 6.19
C ALA A 152 3.98 3.62 5.06
N PHE A 153 3.44 2.41 5.16
CA PHE A 153 3.55 1.41 4.11
C PHE A 153 3.02 1.93 2.76
N ILE A 154 1.83 2.51 2.74
CA ILE A 154 1.16 3.03 1.54
C ILE A 154 1.91 4.25 1.00
N TYR A 155 2.32 5.15 1.88
CA TYR A 155 3.12 6.31 1.54
C TYR A 155 4.43 5.91 0.86
N ASN A 156 5.13 4.88 1.37
CA ASN A 156 6.34 4.38 0.75
C ASN A 156 6.10 3.79 -0.65
N GLN A 157 4.94 3.16 -0.91
CA GLN A 157 4.59 2.73 -2.28
C GLN A 157 4.40 3.93 -3.21
N LEU A 158 3.78 5.00 -2.73
CA LEU A 158 3.64 6.25 -3.48
C LEU A 158 5.02 6.85 -3.81
N LEU A 159 5.94 6.89 -2.84
CA LEU A 159 7.30 7.41 -3.06
C LEU A 159 8.08 6.60 -4.09
N ARG A 160 7.94 5.28 -4.10
CA ARG A 160 8.57 4.41 -5.11
C ARG A 160 8.07 4.74 -6.51
N HIS A 161 6.80 5.12 -6.65
CA HIS A 161 6.27 5.60 -7.93
C HIS A 161 6.93 6.91 -8.35
N VAL A 162 6.95 7.92 -7.47
CA VAL A 162 7.58 9.23 -7.73
C VAL A 162 9.04 9.08 -8.16
N GLY A 163 9.83 8.31 -7.41
CA GLY A 163 11.25 8.09 -7.71
C GLY A 163 11.53 7.25 -8.95
N SER A 164 10.51 6.63 -9.56
CA SER A 164 10.67 5.81 -10.78
C SER A 164 10.31 6.54 -12.08
N PHE A 165 10.00 7.84 -12.02
CA PHE A 165 9.69 8.69 -13.19
C PHE A 165 8.69 8.04 -14.18
N GLY A 166 7.71 7.29 -13.68
CA GLY A 166 6.68 6.66 -14.52
C GLY A 166 7.14 5.42 -15.32
N VAL A 167 8.31 4.84 -15.04
CA VAL A 167 8.73 3.58 -15.69
C VAL A 167 7.95 2.41 -15.10
N LYS A 168 6.77 2.12 -15.66
CA LYS A 168 6.00 0.86 -15.54
C LYS A 168 5.71 0.29 -14.14
N VAL A 169 5.97 1.00 -13.04
CA VAL A 169 5.60 0.51 -11.70
C VAL A 169 4.11 0.77 -11.48
N PRO A 170 3.29 -0.29 -11.32
CA PRO A 170 1.88 -0.13 -11.01
C PRO A 170 1.72 0.60 -9.67
N ILE A 171 0.82 1.58 -9.62
CA ILE A 171 0.54 2.28 -8.37
C ILE A 171 -0.43 1.43 -7.56
N ALA A 172 0.00 1.03 -6.36
CA ALA A 172 -0.85 0.37 -5.39
C ALA A 172 -1.99 1.29 -4.95
N LEU A 173 -3.14 0.70 -4.60
CA LEU A 173 -4.15 1.40 -3.80
C LEU A 173 -4.74 2.66 -4.44
N LEU A 174 -4.83 2.72 -5.77
CA LEU A 174 -5.45 3.86 -6.48
C LEU A 174 -6.88 4.16 -6.02
N ARG A 175 -7.65 3.13 -5.67
CA ARG A 175 -8.99 3.30 -5.10
C ARG A 175 -8.96 3.94 -3.72
N LEU A 176 -7.99 3.56 -2.89
CA LEU A 176 -7.82 4.18 -1.58
C LEU A 176 -7.51 5.68 -1.72
N PHE A 177 -6.60 6.04 -2.62
CA PHE A 177 -6.29 7.46 -2.89
C PHE A 177 -7.52 8.21 -3.40
N SER A 178 -8.37 7.56 -4.21
CA SER A 178 -9.63 8.16 -4.67
C SER A 178 -10.53 8.50 -3.48
N SER A 179 -10.76 7.53 -2.58
CA SER A 179 -11.56 7.73 -1.38
C SER A 179 -10.92 8.74 -0.41
N LEU A 180 -9.59 8.73 -0.28
CA LEU A 180 -8.85 9.65 0.58
C LEU A 180 -8.99 11.10 0.09
N LEU A 181 -8.80 11.35 -1.21
CA LEU A 181 -8.94 12.70 -1.77
C LEU A 181 -10.35 13.26 -1.56
N LEU A 182 -11.37 12.41 -1.72
CA LEU A 182 -12.76 12.79 -1.45
C LEU A 182 -13.03 13.07 0.02
N HIS A 183 -12.43 12.26 0.90
CA HIS A 183 -12.53 12.46 2.35
C HIS A 183 -11.86 13.77 2.78
N LEU A 184 -10.72 14.11 2.18
CA LEU A 184 -9.98 15.34 2.45
C LEU A 184 -10.71 16.57 1.91
N ASN A 185 -11.25 16.50 0.68
CA ASN A 185 -12.01 17.59 0.11
C ASN A 185 -12.97 17.10 -1.00
N GLY A 186 -14.25 16.94 -0.65
CA GLY A 186 -15.29 16.52 -1.59
C GLY A 186 -15.55 17.50 -2.75
N ALA A 187 -15.21 18.78 -2.59
CA ALA A 187 -15.35 19.80 -3.65
C ALA A 187 -14.35 19.62 -4.81
N VAL A 188 -13.40 18.68 -4.68
CA VAL A 188 -12.48 18.33 -5.77
C VAL A 188 -13.20 17.67 -6.94
N LEU A 189 -14.35 17.04 -6.71
CA LEU A 189 -15.15 16.45 -7.79
C LEU A 189 -15.79 17.53 -8.64
N THR A 190 -15.71 17.31 -9.95
CA THR A 190 -16.32 18.16 -10.96
C THR A 190 -17.37 17.38 -11.75
N ALA A 191 -18.19 18.10 -12.50
CA ALA A 191 -19.21 17.48 -13.36
C ALA A 191 -18.62 16.51 -14.40
N THR A 192 -17.33 16.62 -14.75
CA THR A 192 -16.68 15.71 -15.72
C THR A 192 -16.29 14.36 -15.11
N ASP A 193 -16.08 14.28 -13.80
CA ASP A 193 -15.87 13.02 -13.08
C ASP A 193 -17.17 12.25 -12.87
N ALA A 194 -18.28 13.00 -12.86
CA ALA A 194 -19.62 12.45 -12.92
C ALA A 194 -19.96 12.04 -14.37
N SER A 195 -19.24 11.05 -14.92
CA SER A 195 -19.66 10.39 -16.16
C SER A 195 -19.05 8.99 -16.25
N ARG A 196 -19.76 7.91 -16.59
CA ARG A 196 -21.00 7.68 -17.39
C ARG A 196 -21.53 6.27 -16.98
N PRO A 197 -22.81 5.89 -17.19
CA PRO A 197 -23.27 4.51 -16.97
C PRO A 197 -22.40 3.47 -17.65
#